data_AF-A0A060SJQ2-F1
#
_entry.id   AF-A0A060SJQ2-F1
#
_cell.length_a   1.000
_cell.length_b   1.000
_cell.length_c   1.000
_cell.angle_alpha   90.00
_cell.angle_beta   90.00
_cell.angle_gamma   90.00
#
_symmetry.space_group_name_H-M   'P 1'
#
loop_
_entity.id
_entity.type
_entity.pdbx_description
1 polymer ?
#
loop_
_entity_poly.entity_id
_entity_poly.type
_entity_poly.pdbx_seq_one_letter_code
_entity_poly.pdbx_strand_id
1 'polypeptide(L)'
;MRYRLVATAEHLPTHLRERRISKGFYEDYANLVRAIGNVLRRPGAAGIPTATSVQDVVGGGASHFFAQGGRVEHAMDYVLRCAIYESPSGDGTWDELQEDSAGGGNTDSVGYAELPKCLEFIRVAERLSLQNLDRYRSRTAYAGGDDMWGGDLDDEEDEELDEDF
;
A
#
# COMPACT_ATOMS: atom_id res chain seq x y z
N MET A 1 -8.41 17.68 -7.89
CA MET A 1 -7.73 16.36 -7.78
C MET A 1 -7.66 15.68 -9.15
N ARG A 2 -6.65 15.96 -10.00
CA ARG A 2 -6.44 15.27 -11.29
C ARG A 2 -5.14 14.45 -11.36
N TYR A 3 -4.28 14.54 -10.34
CA TYR A 3 -2.93 13.96 -10.35
C TYR A 3 -2.82 12.51 -9.83
N ARG A 4 -3.85 11.93 -9.21
CA ARG A 4 -3.74 10.57 -8.62
C ARG A 4 -4.14 9.41 -9.54
N LEU A 5 -4.79 9.65 -10.67
CA LEU A 5 -5.27 8.56 -11.54
C LEU A 5 -4.18 7.98 -12.45
N VAL A 6 -3.22 8.79 -12.90
CA VAL A 6 -2.14 8.35 -13.81
C VAL A 6 -1.16 7.39 -13.13
N ALA A 7 -0.86 7.62 -11.84
CA ALA A 7 0.02 6.74 -11.07
C ALA A 7 -0.55 5.31 -10.88
N THR A 8 -1.88 5.14 -10.92
CA THR A 8 -2.50 3.84 -10.64
C THR A 8 -2.29 2.81 -11.76
N ALA A 9 -2.14 3.24 -13.01
CA ALA A 9 -1.98 2.33 -14.16
C ALA A 9 -0.56 1.78 -14.33
N GLU A 10 0.46 2.40 -13.72
CA GLU A 10 1.84 1.90 -13.75
C GLU A 10 1.98 0.54 -13.07
N HIS A 11 1.05 0.21 -12.18
CA HIS A 11 0.99 -1.03 -11.43
C HIS A 11 0.27 -2.15 -12.18
N LEU A 12 -0.37 -1.85 -13.30
CA LEU A 12 -1.00 -2.88 -14.11
C LEU A 12 0.06 -3.77 -14.78
N PRO A 13 -0.24 -5.08 -14.95
CA PRO A 13 0.57 -5.94 -15.80
C PRO A 13 0.84 -5.32 -17.17
N THR A 14 2.04 -5.55 -17.71
CA THR A 14 2.48 -4.99 -19.00
C THR A 14 1.47 -5.22 -20.13
N HIS A 15 0.89 -6.43 -20.20
CA HIS A 15 -0.12 -6.78 -21.21
C HIS A 15 -1.44 -5.97 -21.11
N LEU A 16 -1.77 -5.40 -19.94
CA LEU A 16 -2.91 -4.49 -19.77
C LEU A 16 -2.52 -3.04 -20.06
N ARG A 17 -1.27 -2.65 -19.78
CA ARG A 17 -0.75 -1.31 -20.08
C ARG A 17 -0.59 -1.04 -21.58
N GLU A 18 -0.23 -2.07 -22.34
CA GLU A 18 -0.06 -1.98 -23.81
C GLU A 18 -1.38 -1.88 -24.57
N ARG A 19 -2.51 -2.16 -23.90
CA ARG A 19 -3.85 -2.01 -24.49
C ARG A 19 -4.31 -0.56 -24.43
N ARG A 20 -5.23 -0.17 -25.33
CA ARG A 20 -5.89 1.14 -25.25
C ARG A 20 -6.75 1.19 -23.99
N ILE A 21 -6.21 1.78 -22.93
CA ILE A 21 -6.92 1.98 -21.67
C ILE A 21 -8.02 3.02 -21.89
N SER A 22 -9.28 2.60 -21.78
CA SER A 22 -10.43 3.49 -21.90
C SER A 22 -10.72 4.18 -20.57
N LYS A 23 -11.49 5.27 -20.60
CA LYS A 23 -11.97 5.93 -19.38
C LYS A 23 -12.74 4.96 -18.48
N GLY A 24 -13.60 4.13 -19.07
CA GLY A 24 -14.38 3.12 -18.34
C GLY A 24 -13.50 2.07 -17.67
N PHE A 25 -12.39 1.66 -18.30
CA PHE A 25 -11.43 0.76 -17.64
C PHE A 25 -10.85 1.38 -16.37
N TYR A 26 -10.47 2.67 -16.39
CA TYR A 26 -9.95 3.35 -15.20
C TYR A 26 -10.99 3.51 -14.11
N GLU A 27 -12.23 3.85 -14.46
CA GLU A 27 -13.33 3.97 -13.51
C GLU A 27 -13.59 2.63 -12.81
N ASP A 28 -13.61 1.55 -13.57
CA ASP A 28 -13.75 0.18 -13.08
C ASP A 28 -12.59 -0.25 -12.19
N TYR A 29 -11.35 0.08 -12.58
CA TYR A 29 -10.17 -0.20 -11.76
C TYR A 29 -10.20 0.57 -10.43
N ALA A 30 -10.57 1.85 -10.46
CA ALA A 30 -10.74 2.66 -9.26
C ALA A 30 -11.87 2.14 -8.36
N ASN A 31 -12.98 1.66 -8.94
CA ASN A 31 -14.07 1.03 -8.20
C ASN A 31 -13.59 -0.26 -7.52
N LEU A 32 -12.75 -1.04 -8.19
CA LEU A 32 -12.17 -2.25 -7.63
C LEU A 32 -11.25 -1.97 -6.44
N VAL A 33 -10.40 -0.93 -6.54
CA VAL A 33 -9.55 -0.47 -5.43
C VAL A 33 -10.41 0.01 -4.25
N ARG A 34 -11.50 0.75 -4.49
CA ARG A 34 -12.44 1.13 -3.43
C ARG A 34 -13.14 -0.08 -2.80
N ALA A 35 -13.51 -1.07 -3.60
CA ALA A 35 -14.13 -2.30 -3.11
C ALA A 35 -13.16 -3.07 -2.18
N ILE A 36 -11.88 -3.16 -2.55
CA ILE A 36 -10.83 -3.71 -1.68
C ILE A 36 -10.78 -2.95 -0.35
N GLY A 37 -10.72 -1.62 -0.38
CA GLY A 37 -10.72 -0.80 0.83
C GLY A 37 -11.97 -1.02 1.71
N ASN A 38 -13.13 -1.23 1.10
CA ASN A 38 -14.36 -1.55 1.83
C ASN A 38 -14.34 -2.95 2.45
N VAL A 39 -13.71 -3.93 1.80
CA VAL A 39 -13.49 -5.27 2.39
C VAL A 39 -12.56 -5.15 3.59
N LEU A 40 -11.42 -4.48 3.44
CA LEU A 40 -10.40 -4.33 4.49
C LEU A 40 -10.91 -3.66 5.77
N ARG A 41 -11.95 -2.82 5.69
CA ARG A 41 -12.59 -2.20 6.87
C ARG A 41 -13.50 -3.14 7.66
N ARG A 42 -13.76 -4.36 7.18
CA ARG A 42 -14.61 -5.32 7.89
C ARG A 42 -13.79 -6.03 8.97
N PRO A 43 -14.37 -6.25 10.16
CA PRO A 43 -13.64 -6.89 11.25
C PRO A 43 -13.39 -8.39 10.98
N GLY A 44 -12.27 -8.88 11.52
CA GLY A 44 -11.91 -10.31 11.51
C GLY A 44 -11.75 -10.92 10.11
N ALA A 45 -12.23 -12.14 9.92
CA ALA A 45 -12.07 -12.88 8.65
C ALA A 45 -12.84 -12.23 7.47
N ALA A 46 -13.88 -11.44 7.75
CA ALA A 46 -14.60 -10.70 6.72
C ALA A 46 -13.76 -9.57 6.10
N GLY A 47 -12.69 -9.17 6.78
CA GLY A 47 -11.69 -8.18 6.34
C GLY A 47 -10.73 -8.67 5.27
N ILE A 48 -10.71 -9.97 4.97
CA ILE A 48 -9.74 -10.57 4.04
C ILE A 48 -10.18 -10.31 2.59
N PRO A 49 -9.40 -9.55 1.79
CA PRO A 49 -9.76 -9.18 0.42
C PRO A 49 -9.47 -10.30 -0.58
N THR A 50 -10.23 -11.39 -0.49
CA THR A 50 -10.26 -12.46 -1.49
C THR A 50 -10.90 -11.97 -2.79
N ALA A 51 -10.61 -12.63 -3.92
CA ALA A 51 -11.26 -12.31 -5.20
C ALA A 51 -12.79 -12.33 -5.08
N THR A 52 -13.36 -13.34 -4.41
CA THR A 52 -14.79 -13.48 -4.18
C THR A 52 -15.35 -12.35 -3.33
N SER A 53 -14.76 -12.07 -2.15
CA SER A 53 -15.27 -11.03 -1.25
C SER A 53 -15.20 -9.63 -1.86
N VAL A 54 -14.21 -9.36 -2.71
CA VAL A 54 -14.11 -8.10 -3.46
C VAL A 54 -15.12 -8.05 -4.60
N GLN A 55 -15.34 -9.16 -5.31
CA GLN A 55 -16.34 -9.23 -6.39
C GLN A 55 -17.77 -9.03 -5.86
N ASP A 56 -18.08 -9.59 -4.70
CA ASP A 56 -19.37 -9.38 -4.04
C ASP A 56 -19.62 -7.91 -3.70
N VAL A 57 -18.57 -7.19 -3.29
CA VAL A 57 -18.65 -5.75 -2.99
C VAL A 57 -18.75 -4.88 -4.24
N VAL A 58 -18.03 -5.23 -5.31
CA VAL A 58 -18.03 -4.42 -6.53
C VAL A 58 -19.30 -4.58 -7.35
N GLY A 59 -20.04 -5.69 -7.19
CA GLY A 59 -21.40 -5.87 -7.71
C GLY A 59 -21.54 -5.67 -9.23
N GLY A 60 -20.47 -5.97 -10.00
CA GLY A 60 -20.42 -5.78 -11.45
C GLY A 60 -19.84 -4.44 -11.93
N GLY A 61 -19.54 -3.50 -11.02
CA GLY A 61 -18.95 -2.19 -11.31
C GLY A 61 -17.49 -2.19 -11.78
N ALA A 62 -16.97 -3.36 -12.19
CA ALA A 62 -15.63 -3.56 -12.75
C ALA A 62 -15.63 -4.40 -14.04
N SER A 63 -16.77 -4.44 -14.75
CA SER A 63 -16.99 -5.27 -15.94
C SER A 63 -16.01 -5.01 -17.09
N HIS A 64 -15.68 -3.76 -17.40
CA HIS A 64 -14.76 -3.36 -18.45
C HIS A 64 -13.32 -3.72 -18.10
N PHE A 65 -12.96 -3.59 -16.82
CA PHE A 65 -11.66 -4.02 -16.31
C PHE A 65 -11.47 -5.53 -16.50
N PHE A 66 -12.45 -6.33 -16.07
CA PHE A 66 -12.41 -7.79 -16.23
C PHE A 66 -12.46 -8.23 -17.70
N ALA A 67 -13.29 -7.58 -18.53
CA ALA A 67 -13.39 -7.87 -19.96
C ALA A 67 -12.06 -7.69 -20.71
N GLN A 68 -11.18 -6.81 -20.22
CA GLN A 68 -9.86 -6.59 -20.80
C GLN A 68 -8.78 -7.52 -20.24
N GLY A 69 -9.11 -8.47 -19.36
CA GLY A 69 -8.16 -9.38 -18.71
C GLY A 69 -7.66 -8.89 -17.34
N GLY A 70 -8.27 -7.84 -16.80
CA GLY A 70 -8.05 -7.42 -15.42
C GLY A 70 -8.45 -8.51 -14.43
N ARG A 71 -7.80 -8.53 -13.26
CA ARG A 71 -8.11 -9.43 -12.15
C ARG A 71 -8.02 -8.67 -10.82
N VAL A 72 -8.69 -9.18 -9.79
CA VAL A 72 -8.68 -8.56 -8.44
C VAL A 72 -7.25 -8.44 -7.92
N GLU A 73 -6.43 -9.44 -8.20
CA GLU A 73 -5.01 -9.52 -7.83
C GLU A 73 -4.19 -8.35 -8.39
N HIS A 74 -4.55 -7.82 -9.56
CA HIS A 74 -3.85 -6.67 -10.13
C HIS A 74 -4.15 -5.39 -9.34
N ALA A 75 -5.38 -5.22 -8.85
CA ALA A 75 -5.74 -4.12 -7.97
C ALA A 75 -5.18 -4.31 -6.55
N MET A 76 -5.08 -5.55 -6.07
CA MET A 76 -4.40 -5.85 -4.81
C MET A 76 -2.90 -5.54 -4.85
N ASP A 77 -2.20 -5.83 -5.95
CA ASP A 77 -0.79 -5.43 -6.10
C ASP A 77 -0.61 -3.91 -5.95
N TYR A 78 -1.53 -3.11 -6.51
CA TYR A 78 -1.51 -1.67 -6.32
C TYR A 78 -1.69 -1.26 -4.86
N VAL A 79 -2.70 -1.81 -4.17
CA VAL A 79 -2.96 -1.51 -2.75
C VAL A 79 -1.77 -1.89 -1.87
N LEU A 80 -1.17 -3.07 -2.11
CA LEU A 80 0.02 -3.52 -1.39
C LEU A 80 1.21 -2.59 -1.64
N ARG A 81 1.43 -2.13 -2.88
CA ARG A 81 2.51 -1.19 -3.17
C ARG A 81 2.30 0.17 -2.53
N CYS A 82 1.07 0.67 -2.48
CA CYS A 82 0.76 1.87 -1.73
C CYS A 82 1.08 1.67 -0.24
N ALA A 83 0.66 0.55 0.34
CA ALA A 83 0.96 0.25 1.74
C ALA A 83 2.47 0.16 2.03
N ILE A 84 3.24 -0.49 1.14
CA ILE A 84 4.71 -0.54 1.25
C ILE A 84 5.35 0.85 1.04
N TYR A 85 4.78 1.70 0.19
CA TYR A 85 5.32 3.05 -0.01
C TYR A 85 5.11 3.93 1.23
N GLU A 86 3.95 3.82 1.88
CA GLU A 86 3.62 4.58 3.10
C GLU A 86 4.30 3.98 4.34
N SER A 87 4.60 2.67 4.35
CA SER A 87 5.34 1.99 5.41
C SER A 87 6.46 1.13 4.81
N PRO A 88 7.59 1.76 4.41
CA PRO A 88 8.67 1.09 3.70
C PRO A 88 9.46 0.12 4.59
N SER A 89 9.59 0.45 5.88
CA SER A 89 10.36 -0.34 6.84
C SER A 89 9.62 -1.59 7.26
N GLY A 90 8.28 -1.57 7.34
CA GLY A 90 7.52 -2.69 7.92
C GLY A 90 8.04 -3.11 9.31
N ASP A 91 8.67 -2.17 10.02
CA ASP A 91 9.32 -2.31 11.33
C ASP A 91 8.33 -2.22 12.48
N GLY A 92 7.04 -2.05 12.17
CA GLY A 92 5.98 -1.88 13.16
C GLY A 92 5.83 -0.43 13.65
N THR A 93 6.67 0.52 13.24
CA THR A 93 6.56 1.93 13.70
C THR A 93 5.19 2.54 13.35
N TRP A 94 4.61 2.17 12.22
CA TRP A 94 3.24 2.61 11.89
C TRP A 94 2.19 2.00 12.83
N ASP A 95 2.34 0.73 13.21
CA ASP A 95 1.43 0.07 14.15
C ASP A 95 1.54 0.72 15.54
N GLU A 96 2.76 1.00 16.00
CA GLU A 96 3.02 1.71 17.26
C GLU A 96 2.39 3.11 17.27
N LEU A 97 2.56 3.90 16.20
CA LEU A 97 1.95 5.21 16.07
C LEU A 97 0.41 5.17 16.10
N GLN A 98 -0.20 4.13 15.52
CA GLN A 98 -1.64 3.94 15.56
C GLN A 98 -2.12 3.51 16.95
N GLU A 99 -1.36 2.68 17.66
CA GLU A 99 -1.68 2.28 19.04
C GLU A 99 -1.63 3.47 20.00
N ASP A 100 -0.61 4.32 19.90
CA ASP A 100 -0.50 5.56 20.68
C ASP A 100 -1.66 6.53 20.37
N SER A 101 -1.98 6.69 19.08
CA SER A 101 -3.08 7.54 18.62
C SER A 101 -4.46 7.02 19.08
N ALA A 102 -4.64 5.70 19.16
CA ALA A 102 -5.86 5.08 19.70
C ALA A 102 -6.01 5.36 21.20
N GLY A 103 -4.91 5.31 21.96
CA GLY A 103 -4.87 5.73 23.36
C GLY A 103 -5.26 7.20 23.58
N GLY A 104 -4.99 8.05 22.59
CA GLY A 104 -5.42 9.46 22.54
C GLY A 104 -6.88 9.70 22.11
N GLY A 105 -7.65 8.64 21.80
CA GLY A 105 -9.05 8.74 21.41
C GLY A 105 -9.29 9.06 19.93
N ASN A 106 -8.30 8.92 19.06
CA ASN A 106 -8.51 9.05 17.61
C ASN A 106 -9.38 7.88 17.11
N THR A 107 -10.56 8.18 16.57
CA THR A 107 -11.53 7.18 16.11
C THR A 107 -11.02 6.30 14.98
N ASP A 108 -10.20 6.84 14.09
CA ASP A 108 -9.63 6.08 12.97
C ASP A 108 -8.56 5.10 13.47
N SER A 109 -7.77 5.51 14.46
CA SER A 109 -6.76 4.67 15.12
C SER A 109 -7.38 3.59 16.02
N VAL A 110 -8.49 3.88 16.69
CA VAL A 110 -9.28 2.86 17.41
C VAL A 110 -9.79 1.79 16.44
N GLY A 111 -10.33 2.21 15.30
CA GLY A 111 -10.73 1.27 14.25
C GLY A 111 -9.56 0.45 13.69
N TYR A 112 -8.37 1.04 13.60
CA TYR A 112 -7.15 0.34 13.21
C TYR A 112 -6.74 -0.75 14.22
N ALA A 113 -6.85 -0.48 15.52
CA ALA A 113 -6.50 -1.43 16.58
C ALA A 113 -7.37 -2.71 16.56
N GLU A 114 -8.57 -2.65 15.98
CA GLU A 114 -9.46 -3.79 15.77
C GLU A 114 -9.12 -4.60 14.51
N LEU A 115 -8.28 -4.06 13.62
CA LEU A 115 -7.82 -4.77 12.43
C LEU A 115 -6.76 -5.82 12.83
N PRO A 116 -6.67 -6.94 12.09
CA PRO A 116 -5.60 -7.91 12.31
C PRO A 116 -4.21 -7.26 12.19
N LYS A 117 -3.43 -7.28 13.28
CA LYS A 117 -2.08 -6.67 13.41
C LYS A 117 -0.97 -7.33 12.58
N CYS A 118 -1.28 -7.83 11.38
CA CYS A 118 -0.28 -8.51 10.57
C CYS A 118 -0.50 -8.26 9.08
N LEU A 119 0.00 -7.12 8.63
CA LEU A 119 0.43 -6.96 7.25
C LEU A 119 1.92 -7.30 7.14
N GLU A 120 2.31 -8.53 7.50
CA GLU A 120 3.48 -9.10 6.81
C GLU A 120 3.06 -9.20 5.34
N PHE A 121 3.39 -8.17 4.56
CA PHE A 121 2.96 -8.02 3.16
C PHE A 121 3.25 -9.29 2.34
N ILE A 122 4.29 -10.02 2.72
CA ILE A 122 4.66 -11.32 2.17
C ILE A 122 3.61 -12.39 2.47
N ARG A 123 3.15 -12.55 3.72
CA ARG A 123 2.11 -13.55 4.06
C ARG A 123 0.77 -13.23 3.42
N VAL A 124 0.44 -11.94 3.29
CA VAL A 124 -0.77 -11.50 2.58
C VAL A 124 -0.64 -11.80 1.10
N ALA A 125 0.49 -11.48 0.47
CA ALA A 125 0.74 -11.79 -0.94
C ALA A 125 0.76 -13.31 -1.21
N GLU A 126 1.34 -14.11 -0.30
CA GLU A 126 1.36 -15.58 -0.36
C GLU A 126 -0.06 -16.15 -0.24
N ARG A 127 -0.86 -15.69 0.72
CA ARG A 127 -2.26 -16.13 0.88
C ARG A 127 -3.13 -15.75 -0.30
N LEU A 128 -2.88 -14.59 -0.92
CA LEU A 128 -3.62 -14.12 -2.09
C LEU A 128 -3.08 -14.69 -3.41
N SER A 129 -2.08 -15.57 -3.37
CA SER A 129 -1.47 -16.18 -4.56
C SER A 129 -1.04 -15.15 -5.61
N LEU A 130 -0.53 -13.99 -5.15
CA LEU A 130 -0.08 -12.93 -6.05
C LEU A 130 1.17 -13.40 -6.81
N GLN A 131 1.19 -13.16 -8.11
CA GLN A 131 2.37 -13.46 -8.94
C GLN A 131 3.52 -12.51 -8.58
N ASN A 132 4.76 -13.02 -8.58
CA ASN A 132 6.00 -12.30 -8.22
C ASN A 132 6.21 -12.04 -6.71
N LEU A 133 6.04 -13.08 -5.89
CA LEU A 133 6.36 -13.02 -4.45
C LEU A 133 7.78 -12.53 -4.15
N ASP A 134 8.75 -12.86 -5.02
CA ASP A 134 10.15 -12.45 -4.87
C ASP A 134 10.33 -10.92 -4.81
N ARG A 135 9.45 -10.16 -5.49
CA ARG A 135 9.50 -8.69 -5.44
C ARG A 135 9.17 -8.14 -4.05
N TYR A 136 8.35 -8.84 -3.26
CA TYR A 136 8.05 -8.42 -1.89
C TYR A 136 9.14 -8.89 -0.92
N ARG A 137 9.78 -10.05 -1.18
CA ARG A 137 10.89 -10.59 -0.37
C ARG A 137 12.17 -9.74 -0.48
N SER A 138 12.49 -9.21 -1.66
CA SER A 138 13.70 -8.38 -1.84
C SER A 138 13.63 -7.04 -1.10
N ARG A 139 12.44 -6.54 -0.76
CA ARG A 139 12.27 -5.23 -0.12
C ARG A 139 12.33 -5.31 1.41
N THR A 140 11.81 -6.39 2.00
CA THR A 140 11.96 -6.67 3.45
C THR A 140 13.39 -6.99 3.85
N ALA A 141 14.23 -7.48 2.93
CA ALA A 141 15.64 -7.74 3.21
C ALA A 141 16.45 -6.47 3.54
N TYR A 142 16.01 -5.29 3.10
CA TYR A 142 16.64 -4.01 3.46
C TYR A 142 16.10 -3.40 4.76
N ALA A 143 14.97 -3.89 5.28
CA ALA A 143 14.38 -3.40 6.53
C ALA A 143 15.01 -4.05 7.79
N GLY A 144 15.70 -5.17 7.63
CA GLY A 144 16.44 -5.86 8.71
C GLY A 144 17.94 -5.66 8.65
N GLY A 145 18.43 -4.69 7.86
CA GLY A 145 19.83 -4.28 7.84
C GLY A 145 20.09 -3.28 8.95
N ASP A 146 20.22 -3.80 10.18
CA ASP A 146 21.03 -3.16 11.22
C ASP A 146 22.41 -2.84 10.61
N ASP A 147 23.03 -1.74 11.05
CA ASP A 147 24.38 -1.29 10.68
C ASP A 147 24.53 -0.60 9.30
N MET A 148 24.38 0.74 9.24
CA MET A 148 25.28 1.65 8.48
C MET A 148 24.92 3.15 8.55
N TRP A 149 24.46 3.68 9.68
CA TRP A 149 24.43 5.13 9.93
C TRP A 149 25.32 5.55 11.11
N GLY A 150 26.46 4.87 11.27
CA GLY A 150 27.61 5.39 12.01
C GLY A 150 28.41 6.35 11.12
N GLY A 151 27.78 7.46 10.70
CA GLY A 151 28.48 8.57 10.07
C GLY A 151 28.78 9.60 11.13
N ASP A 152 30.03 9.65 11.58
CA ASP A 152 30.61 10.76 12.33
C ASP A 152 30.17 12.08 11.71
N LEU A 153 29.32 12.82 12.42
CA LEU A 153 29.19 14.26 12.22
C LEU A 153 30.28 14.91 13.06
N ASP A 154 31.50 14.81 12.55
CA ASP A 154 32.59 15.71 12.91
C ASP A 154 32.31 17.01 12.13
N ASP A 155 31.42 17.85 12.68
CA ASP A 155 31.19 19.21 12.19
C ASP A 155 32.23 20.09 12.89
N GLU A 156 33.40 20.14 12.25
CA GLU A 156 34.53 20.99 12.63
C GLU A 156 34.12 22.47 12.65
N GLU A 157 34.61 23.14 13.68
CA GLU A 157 34.63 24.58 13.89
C GLU A 157 35.14 25.35 12.66
N ASP A 158 34.53 26.51 12.36
CA ASP A 158 35.20 27.80 12.10
C ASP A 158 34.41 28.67 11.09
N GLU A 159 34.05 29.88 11.51
CA GLU A 159 34.72 31.12 11.06
C GLU A 159 33.88 32.36 11.48
N GLU A 160 34.52 33.19 12.31
CA GLU A 160 34.10 34.53 12.70
C GLU A 160 33.90 35.45 11.48
N LEU A 161 32.81 36.22 11.46
CA LEU A 161 32.75 37.46 10.69
C LEU A 161 32.19 38.58 11.58
N ASP A 162 33.11 39.37 12.10
CA ASP A 162 32.91 40.76 12.50
C ASP A 162 32.29 41.54 11.34
N GLU A 163 31.25 42.34 11.60
CA GLU A 163 31.00 43.55 10.80
C GLU A 163 30.21 44.59 11.61
N ASP A 164 30.94 45.64 11.99
CA ASP A 164 30.48 46.91 12.55
C ASP A 164 29.25 47.48 11.81
N PHE A 165 28.23 47.91 12.55
CA PHE A 165 27.43 49.10 12.22
C PHE A 165 26.69 49.69 13.42
#